data_AF-A0A8C3WWY3-F1
#
_entry.id   AF-A0A8C3WWY3-F1
#
_cell.length_a   1.000
_cell.length_b   1.000
_cell.length_c   1.000
_cell.angle_alpha   90.00
_cell.angle_beta   90.00
_cell.angle_gamma   90.00
#
_symmetry.space_group_name_H-M   'P 1'
#
loop_
_entity.id
_entity.type
_entity.pdbx_description
1 polymer ?
#
loop_
_entity_poly.entity_id
_entity_poly.type
_entity_poly.pdbx_seq_one_letter_code
_entity_poly.pdbx_strand_id
1 'polypeptide(L)'
;MVKSQGGGVLCLKPTGCKMKKIFRSSNKKPVLPLGSSTSPWREGGDGINYQPGYHIRDKDLGKIHKAACVGDVARVQQILLLRKNGRNDKDKRTRTALLLACASGHPTVVTLLVDWKCQLNLCDNENRTALIKAVQCQQDERTSILLEHGADPNLVDISGNTALHYAVFGQNMSIATMLLSHNASIEARDKNNLTPLLLAVSENKQQMVEFLVKKQANIHALDKMKRTALMLAVNYESSSIVRLLLEQGIDILAQGIYGRNAEDYALMKGSSYVTGNQAKGQTGLM
;
A
#
# COMPACT_ATOMS: atom_id res chain seq x y z
N MET A 1 51.53 -2.93 52.78
CA MET A 1 52.19 -4.11 53.40
C MET A 1 51.23 -5.29 53.29
N VAL A 2 51.72 -6.40 52.70
CA VAL A 2 51.30 -7.81 52.91
C VAL A 2 49.88 -8.17 52.39
N LYS A 3 49.76 -8.85 51.23
CA LYS A 3 49.81 -10.34 51.00
C LYS A 3 48.59 -11.04 51.69
N SER A 4 47.91 -12.06 51.16
CA SER A 4 48.23 -13.05 50.13
C SER A 4 47.11 -14.11 50.11
N GLN A 5 46.77 -14.61 48.90
CA GLN A 5 46.43 -16.03 48.54
C GLN A 5 45.26 -16.73 49.26
N GLY A 6 44.52 -17.70 48.69
CA GLY A 6 44.70 -18.55 47.50
C GLY A 6 44.19 -19.98 47.83
N GLY A 7 43.80 -20.75 46.81
CA GLY A 7 43.42 -22.19 46.87
C GLY A 7 41.92 -22.41 46.55
N GLY A 8 41.49 -23.06 45.46
CA GLY A 8 41.84 -24.42 45.00
C GLY A 8 41.01 -25.43 45.80
N VAL A 9 40.16 -26.33 45.27
CA VAL A 9 40.46 -27.43 44.34
C VAL A 9 39.16 -28.15 43.91
N LEU A 10 39.12 -28.51 42.61
CA LEU A 10 38.54 -29.63 41.84
C LEU A 10 37.38 -30.55 42.33
N CYS A 11 36.48 -30.76 41.36
CA CYS A 11 35.82 -32.01 40.89
C CYS A 11 35.01 -32.89 41.84
N LEU A 12 33.81 -33.28 41.38
CA LEU A 12 33.35 -34.68 41.17
C LEU A 12 31.94 -34.70 40.53
N LYS A 13 31.82 -35.22 39.30
CA LYS A 13 30.64 -36.00 38.83
C LYS A 13 31.02 -37.47 39.06
N PRO A 14 30.11 -38.44 39.34
CA PRO A 14 29.36 -39.10 38.24
C PRO A 14 28.08 -39.92 38.62
N THR A 15 27.46 -40.51 37.58
CA THR A 15 26.63 -41.75 37.52
C THR A 15 25.19 -41.72 38.08
N GLY A 16 24.16 -42.37 37.51
CA GLY A 16 24.03 -43.35 36.41
C GLY A 16 22.55 -43.46 35.94
N CYS A 17 22.27 -43.79 34.66
CA CYS A 17 21.99 -45.15 34.12
C CYS A 17 20.65 -45.77 34.63
N LYS A 18 19.65 -46.27 33.87
CA LYS A 18 19.55 -46.89 32.53
C LYS A 18 18.07 -47.03 32.05
N MET A 19 17.87 -46.93 30.72
CA MET A 19 17.09 -47.76 29.76
C MET A 19 15.62 -48.19 30.07
N LYS A 20 14.67 -48.23 29.10
CA LYS A 20 14.67 -49.01 27.84
C LYS A 20 13.68 -48.48 26.78
N LYS A 21 14.06 -48.70 25.51
CA LYS A 21 13.36 -48.53 24.22
C LYS A 21 12.09 -49.38 24.08
N ILE A 22 11.10 -48.90 23.31
CA ILE A 22 10.39 -49.69 22.27
C ILE A 22 10.07 -48.81 21.04
N PHE A 23 10.27 -49.39 19.86
CA PHE A 23 10.18 -48.90 18.49
C PHE A 23 8.73 -48.88 17.97
N ARG A 24 8.34 -47.91 17.11
CA ARG A 24 7.76 -48.15 15.75
C ARG A 24 7.31 -46.88 15.01
N SER A 25 7.74 -46.85 13.74
CA SER A 25 7.01 -46.44 12.53
C SER A 25 6.63 -44.97 12.30
N SER A 26 7.40 -44.36 11.40
CA SER A 26 6.95 -43.63 10.21
C SER A 26 5.51 -43.11 10.21
N ASN A 27 5.35 -41.78 10.27
CA ASN A 27 4.50 -41.08 9.32
C ASN A 27 4.94 -39.61 9.18
N LYS A 28 5.47 -39.31 7.99
CA LYS A 28 5.68 -37.94 7.51
C LYS A 28 4.33 -37.24 7.54
N LYS A 29 4.16 -36.21 8.38
CA LYS A 29 3.05 -35.28 8.24
C LYS A 29 3.41 -34.31 7.11
N PRO A 30 2.55 -34.15 6.09
CA PRO A 30 2.79 -33.18 5.03
C PRO A 30 2.75 -31.77 5.63
N VAL A 31 3.73 -30.96 5.27
CA VAL A 31 3.74 -29.52 5.52
C VAL A 31 2.55 -28.95 4.75
N LEU A 32 1.54 -28.49 5.48
CA LEU A 32 0.38 -27.80 4.93
C LEU A 32 0.85 -26.52 4.21
N PRO A 33 0.32 -26.17 3.02
CA PRO A 33 0.67 -24.93 2.36
C PRO A 33 0.16 -23.76 3.21
N LEU A 34 1.07 -22.83 3.51
CA LEU A 34 0.77 -21.55 4.14
C LEU A 34 -0.33 -20.82 3.38
N GLY A 35 -1.22 -20.22 4.17
CA GLY A 35 -2.52 -19.71 3.76
C GLY A 35 -2.49 -18.64 2.67
N SER A 36 -3.65 -18.49 2.06
CA SER A 36 -4.03 -17.38 1.20
C SER A 36 -3.56 -16.06 1.80
N SER A 37 -2.63 -15.38 1.11
CA SER A 37 -2.36 -13.96 1.33
C SER A 37 -3.64 -13.21 1.02
N THR A 38 -4.46 -12.95 2.05
CA THR A 38 -5.50 -11.95 1.99
C THR A 38 -4.84 -10.64 1.58
N SER A 39 -5.28 -10.05 0.46
CA SER A 39 -4.89 -8.69 0.10
C SER A 39 -5.10 -7.81 1.34
N PRO A 40 -4.10 -7.01 1.78
CA PRO A 40 -4.23 -6.13 2.96
C PRO A 40 -5.41 -5.15 2.89
N TRP A 41 -6.04 -5.06 1.72
CA TRP A 41 -7.07 -4.10 1.34
C TRP A 41 -8.49 -4.69 1.22
N ARG A 42 -8.68 -6.01 1.34
CA ARG A 42 -10.02 -6.62 1.34
C ARG A 42 -10.62 -6.62 2.75
N GLU A 43 -11.15 -5.48 3.17
CA GLU A 43 -12.28 -5.44 4.09
C GLU A 43 -13.43 -4.66 3.43
N GLY A 44 -14.60 -5.29 3.38
CA GLY A 44 -15.65 -5.01 2.41
C GLY A 44 -16.71 -3.99 2.80
N GLY A 45 -17.74 -3.92 1.95
CA GLY A 45 -19.04 -3.34 2.26
C GLY A 45 -19.49 -2.25 1.30
N ASP A 46 -20.40 -2.59 0.38
CA ASP A 46 -21.27 -1.66 -0.33
C ASP A 46 -22.10 -0.82 0.65
N GLY A 47 -22.22 0.47 0.36
CA GLY A 47 -23.11 1.40 1.05
C GLY A 47 -22.37 2.58 1.68
N ILE A 48 -22.70 3.78 1.20
CA ILE A 48 -22.38 5.13 1.74
C ILE A 48 -22.16 5.11 3.27
N ASN A 49 -20.92 4.93 3.69
CA ASN A 49 -20.52 4.94 5.10
C ASN A 49 -19.07 5.40 5.20
N TYR A 50 -18.79 6.34 6.10
CA TYR A 50 -17.44 6.85 6.35
C TYR A 50 -16.48 5.65 6.51
N GLN A 51 -15.44 5.60 5.67
CA GLN A 51 -14.46 4.50 5.63
C GLN A 51 -14.13 3.97 7.04
N PRO A 52 -14.31 2.66 7.31
CA PRO A 52 -14.03 2.06 8.60
C PRO A 52 -12.62 2.42 9.07
N GLY A 53 -12.50 3.02 10.26
CA GLY A 53 -11.21 3.37 10.87
C GLY A 53 -10.92 4.87 11.02
N TYR A 54 -11.63 5.75 10.31
CA TYR A 54 -11.46 7.19 10.52
C TYR A 54 -12.38 7.72 11.63
N HIS A 55 -12.11 7.28 12.86
CA HIS A 55 -12.96 7.58 14.02
C HIS A 55 -12.83 9.05 14.44
N ILE A 56 -13.85 9.85 14.17
CA ILE A 56 -13.96 11.26 14.57
C ILE A 56 -14.78 11.33 15.85
N ARG A 57 -14.17 11.79 16.95
CA ARG A 57 -14.89 12.08 18.20
C ARG A 57 -14.86 13.57 18.46
N ASP A 58 -16.00 14.14 18.85
CA ASP A 58 -16.11 15.57 19.18
C ASP A 58 -15.08 16.05 20.21
N LYS A 59 -14.74 15.21 21.19
CA LYS A 59 -13.74 15.51 22.23
C LYS A 59 -12.31 15.67 21.72
N ASP A 60 -12.03 15.20 20.51
CA ASP A 60 -10.71 15.27 19.89
C ASP A 60 -10.56 16.56 19.05
N LEU A 61 -11.67 17.20 18.66
CA LEU A 61 -11.71 18.31 17.72
C LEU A 61 -11.60 19.69 18.39
N GLY A 62 -10.72 20.53 17.85
CA GLY A 62 -10.76 21.98 18.11
C GLY A 62 -11.89 22.68 17.34
N LYS A 63 -12.12 23.97 17.61
CA LYS A 63 -13.21 24.77 16.99
C LYS A 63 -13.16 24.75 15.45
N ILE A 64 -11.99 25.01 14.88
CA ILE A 64 -11.79 25.00 13.42
C ILE A 64 -11.96 23.59 12.82
N HIS A 65 -11.53 22.56 13.54
CA HIS A 65 -11.65 21.16 13.13
C HIS A 65 -13.12 20.74 13.03
N LYS A 66 -13.95 21.11 14.02
CA LYS A 66 -15.39 20.82 14.01
C LYS A 66 -16.09 21.56 12.87
N ALA A 67 -15.77 22.84 12.66
CA ALA A 67 -16.33 23.61 11.55
C ALA A 67 -15.96 23.02 10.19
N ALA A 68 -14.70 22.64 9.99
CA ALA A 68 -14.22 22.01 8.76
C ALA A 68 -14.82 20.63 8.52
N CYS A 69 -15.02 19.83 9.58
CA CYS A 69 -15.62 18.50 9.51
C CYS A 69 -17.12 18.52 9.13
N VAL A 70 -17.84 19.60 9.48
CA VAL A 70 -19.27 19.78 9.15
C VAL A 70 -19.46 20.51 7.81
N GLY A 71 -18.43 21.19 7.31
CA GLY A 71 -18.53 21.99 6.09
C GLY A 71 -18.99 23.43 6.32
N ASP A 72 -18.89 23.94 7.54
CA ASP A 72 -19.32 25.30 7.89
C ASP A 72 -18.29 26.35 7.44
N VAL A 73 -18.41 26.77 6.19
CA VAL A 73 -17.50 27.73 5.53
C VAL A 73 -17.44 29.05 6.30
N ALA A 74 -18.58 29.60 6.72
CA ALA A 74 -18.65 30.88 7.41
C ALA A 74 -17.94 30.83 8.76
N ARG A 75 -18.12 29.74 9.52
CA ARG A 75 -17.44 29.54 10.80
C ARG A 75 -15.95 29.30 10.62
N VAL A 76 -15.52 28.55 9.59
CA VAL A 76 -14.09 28.40 9.28
C VAL A 76 -13.48 29.77 8.95
N GLN A 77 -14.11 30.56 8.09
CA GLN A 77 -13.65 31.90 7.72
C GLN A 77 -13.57 32.84 8.93
N GLN A 78 -14.60 32.84 9.79
CA GLN A 78 -14.62 33.65 11.00
C GLN A 78 -13.48 33.26 11.96
N ILE A 79 -13.22 31.97 12.15
CA ILE A 79 -12.13 31.50 13.02
C ILE A 79 -10.76 31.92 12.46
N LEU A 80 -10.55 31.83 11.15
CA LEU A 80 -9.31 32.25 10.49
C LEU A 80 -9.08 33.77 10.63
N LEU A 81 -10.13 34.58 10.47
CA LEU A 81 -10.08 36.04 10.61
C LEU A 81 -9.76 36.49 12.04
N LEU A 82 -10.37 35.84 13.04
CA LEU A 82 -10.17 36.18 14.44
C LEU A 82 -8.76 35.83 14.96
N ARG A 83 -7.93 35.14 14.17
CA ARG A 83 -6.57 34.64 14.53
C ARG A 83 -6.51 33.89 15.87
N LYS A 84 -7.64 33.38 16.36
CA LYS A 84 -7.73 32.66 17.65
C LYS A 84 -7.15 31.25 17.58
N ASN A 85 -7.10 30.68 16.39
CA ASN A 85 -6.54 29.36 16.10
C ASN A 85 -5.59 29.47 14.90
N GLY A 86 -4.50 28.71 14.92
CA GLY A 86 -3.62 28.58 13.76
C GLY A 86 -4.35 27.83 12.64
N ARG A 87 -4.22 28.32 11.40
CA ARG A 87 -4.74 27.67 10.18
C ARG A 87 -4.21 26.24 9.98
N ASN A 88 -3.10 25.91 10.66
CA ASN A 88 -2.42 24.62 10.66
C ASN A 88 -2.51 23.89 12.01
N ASP A 89 -3.40 24.35 12.91
CA ASP A 89 -3.59 23.70 14.19
C ASP A 89 -3.94 22.22 13.98
N LYS A 90 -3.44 21.42 14.91
CA LYS A 90 -3.67 19.99 14.95
C LYS A 90 -4.63 19.65 16.08
N ASP A 91 -5.55 18.74 15.80
CA ASP A 91 -6.44 18.18 16.80
C ASP A 91 -5.72 17.13 17.68
N LYS A 92 -6.42 16.48 18.62
CA LYS A 92 -5.79 15.47 19.51
C LYS A 92 -5.26 14.23 18.79
N ARG A 93 -5.66 14.01 17.53
CA ARG A 93 -5.17 12.93 16.65
C ARG A 93 -4.19 13.43 15.60
N THR A 94 -3.63 14.62 15.81
CA THR A 94 -2.69 15.34 14.95
C THR A 94 -3.22 15.74 13.57
N ARG A 95 -4.55 15.76 13.41
CA ARG A 95 -5.21 16.08 12.14
C ARG A 95 -5.41 17.58 12.01
N THR A 96 -5.20 18.11 10.81
CA THR A 96 -5.50 19.51 10.49
C THR A 96 -6.95 19.69 10.06
N ALA A 97 -7.45 20.93 10.08
CA ALA A 97 -8.76 21.27 9.53
C ALA A 97 -8.88 20.89 8.04
N LEU A 98 -7.80 21.07 7.25
CA LEU A 98 -7.75 20.71 5.83
C LEU A 98 -7.98 19.21 5.63
N LEU A 99 -7.27 18.38 6.40
CA LEU A 99 -7.37 16.93 6.30
C LEU A 99 -8.78 16.44 6.63
N LEU A 100 -9.42 17.02 7.66
CA LEU A 100 -10.82 16.74 7.99
C LEU A 100 -11.79 17.21 6.90
N ALA A 101 -11.60 18.39 6.33
CA ALA A 101 -12.41 18.88 5.23
C ALA A 101 -12.34 17.94 4.00
N CYS A 102 -11.15 17.41 3.68
CA CYS A 102 -10.95 16.40 2.64
C CYS A 102 -11.62 15.06 2.98
N ALA A 103 -11.57 14.63 4.25
CA ALA A 103 -12.22 13.40 4.68
C ALA A 103 -13.77 13.49 4.68
N SER A 104 -14.35 14.63 5.04
CA SER A 104 -15.78 14.73 5.37
C SER A 104 -16.72 15.00 4.21
N GLY A 105 -16.31 15.76 3.20
CA GLY A 105 -17.18 16.03 2.04
C GLY A 105 -17.11 17.43 1.43
N HIS A 106 -16.24 18.33 1.91
CA HIS A 106 -16.47 19.77 1.75
C HIS A 106 -15.40 20.47 0.88
N PRO A 107 -15.53 20.46 -0.46
CA PRO A 107 -14.58 21.12 -1.37
C PRO A 107 -14.49 22.63 -1.12
N THR A 108 -15.62 23.30 -0.83
CA THR A 108 -15.64 24.75 -0.52
C THR A 108 -14.78 25.12 0.70
N VAL A 109 -14.78 24.28 1.73
CA VAL A 109 -13.89 24.47 2.90
C VAL A 109 -12.44 24.19 2.52
N VAL A 110 -12.18 23.20 1.66
CA VAL A 110 -10.82 22.91 1.15
C VAL A 110 -10.28 24.14 0.40
N THR A 111 -11.03 24.68 -0.57
CA THR A 111 -10.65 25.90 -1.30
C THR A 111 -10.37 27.06 -0.35
N LEU A 112 -11.27 27.33 0.60
CA LEU A 112 -11.06 28.38 1.58
C LEU A 112 -9.76 28.19 2.39
N LEU A 113 -9.49 26.99 2.89
CA LEU A 113 -8.28 26.74 3.69
C LEU A 113 -7.00 26.89 2.85
N VAL A 114 -7.05 26.47 1.59
CA VAL A 114 -5.93 26.54 0.65
C VAL A 114 -5.66 27.99 0.21
N ASP A 115 -6.70 28.78 -0.05
CA ASP A 115 -6.61 30.22 -0.35
C ASP A 115 -5.94 30.98 0.79
N TRP A 116 -6.21 30.58 2.02
CA TRP A 116 -5.56 31.09 3.22
C TRP A 116 -4.13 30.56 3.44
N LYS A 117 -3.52 29.91 2.45
CA LYS A 117 -2.13 29.41 2.45
C LYS A 117 -1.81 28.54 3.66
N CYS A 118 -2.71 27.60 4.00
CA CYS A 118 -2.40 26.55 4.97
C CYS A 118 -1.29 25.61 4.44
N GLN A 119 -0.63 24.89 5.35
CA GLN A 119 0.37 23.89 4.97
C GLN A 119 -0.33 22.61 4.48
N LEU A 120 -0.16 22.29 3.19
CA LEU A 120 -0.86 21.17 2.53
C LEU A 120 -0.31 19.79 2.91
N ASN A 121 0.97 19.74 3.24
CA ASN A 121 1.73 18.50 3.44
C ASN A 121 1.76 18.02 4.91
N LEU A 122 0.98 18.66 5.79
CA LEU A 122 0.86 18.20 7.17
C LEU A 122 0.10 16.87 7.24
N CYS A 123 0.66 15.93 8.00
CA CYS A 123 0.10 14.60 8.17
C CYS A 123 -0.55 14.38 9.54
N ASP A 124 -1.47 13.41 9.56
CA ASP A 124 -2.04 12.82 10.78
C ASP A 124 -1.10 11.74 11.39
N ASN A 125 -1.55 11.08 12.46
CA ASN A 125 -0.80 10.01 13.14
C ASN A 125 -0.52 8.76 12.26
N GLU A 126 -1.18 8.63 11.12
CA GLU A 126 -0.97 7.55 10.15
C GLU A 126 -0.14 8.05 8.94
N ASN A 127 0.53 9.20 9.08
CA ASN A 127 1.28 9.88 8.03
C ASN A 127 0.44 10.23 6.79
N ARG A 128 -0.89 10.27 6.90
CA ARG A 128 -1.74 10.63 5.75
C ARG A 128 -1.80 12.14 5.64
N THR A 129 -1.59 12.65 4.43
CA THR A 129 -1.81 14.06 4.09
C THR A 129 -3.26 14.30 3.67
N ALA A 130 -3.65 15.57 3.52
CA ALA A 130 -4.94 15.92 2.95
C ALA A 130 -5.15 15.34 1.54
N LEU A 131 -4.08 15.30 0.73
CA LEU A 131 -4.09 14.74 -0.62
C LEU A 131 -4.32 13.22 -0.60
N ILE A 132 -3.59 12.47 0.22
CA ILE A 132 -3.82 11.03 0.39
C ILE A 132 -5.28 10.78 0.79
N LYS A 133 -5.84 11.59 1.69
CA LYS A 133 -7.22 11.41 2.15
C LYS A 133 -8.25 11.73 1.07
N ALA A 134 -8.05 12.78 0.28
CA ALA A 134 -8.92 13.12 -0.85
C ALA A 134 -8.97 11.98 -1.88
N VAL A 135 -7.80 11.40 -2.20
CA VAL A 135 -7.70 10.27 -3.13
C VAL A 135 -8.27 8.98 -2.56
N GLN A 136 -8.04 8.67 -1.28
CA GLN A 136 -8.68 7.53 -0.60
C GLN A 136 -10.22 7.59 -0.70
N CYS A 137 -10.79 8.79 -0.60
CA CYS A 137 -12.22 9.03 -0.73
C CYS A 137 -12.70 9.13 -2.19
N GLN A 138 -11.81 8.95 -3.18
CA GLN A 138 -12.09 9.04 -4.62
C GLN A 138 -12.74 10.37 -5.04
N GLN A 139 -12.21 11.49 -4.53
CA GLN A 139 -12.77 12.82 -4.74
C GLN A 139 -11.92 13.64 -5.72
N ASP A 140 -12.31 13.67 -6.99
CA ASP A 140 -11.57 14.33 -8.07
C ASP A 140 -11.37 15.83 -7.82
N GLU A 141 -12.44 16.58 -7.50
CA GLU A 141 -12.41 18.04 -7.32
C GLU A 141 -11.39 18.47 -6.24
N ARG A 142 -11.42 17.82 -5.08
CA ARG A 142 -10.50 18.13 -3.97
C ARG A 142 -9.07 17.74 -4.27
N THR A 143 -8.90 16.65 -5.01
CA THR A 143 -7.58 16.22 -5.48
C THR A 143 -7.00 17.28 -6.41
N SER A 144 -7.80 17.79 -7.36
CA SER A 144 -7.41 18.89 -8.26
C SER A 144 -7.01 20.14 -7.47
N ILE A 145 -7.87 20.62 -6.56
CA ILE A 145 -7.61 21.81 -5.75
C ILE A 145 -6.28 21.70 -5.00
N LEU A 146 -6.02 20.55 -4.35
CA LEU A 146 -4.78 20.35 -3.60
C LEU A 146 -3.53 20.31 -4.50
N LEU A 147 -3.60 19.61 -5.63
CA LEU A 147 -2.49 19.48 -6.56
C LEU A 147 -2.16 20.80 -7.27
N GLU A 148 -3.17 21.55 -7.69
CA GLU A 148 -3.02 22.89 -8.29
C GLU A 148 -2.34 23.88 -7.33
N HIS A 149 -2.50 23.67 -6.03
CA HIS A 149 -1.86 24.50 -4.99
C HIS A 149 -0.54 23.94 -4.46
N GLY A 150 -0.01 22.90 -5.08
CA GLY A 150 1.34 22.38 -4.79
C GLY A 150 1.40 21.38 -3.64
N ALA A 151 0.33 20.62 -3.36
CA ALA A 151 0.42 19.47 -2.48
C ALA A 151 1.38 18.42 -3.08
N ASP A 152 2.25 17.84 -2.25
CA ASP A 152 3.23 16.85 -2.71
C ASP A 152 2.57 15.45 -2.83
N PRO A 153 2.46 14.88 -4.05
CA PRO A 153 1.83 13.57 -4.25
C PRO A 153 2.71 12.37 -3.87
N ASN A 154 3.98 12.60 -3.56
CA ASN A 154 4.96 11.55 -3.26
C ASN A 154 5.11 11.26 -1.77
N LEU A 155 4.40 12.00 -0.91
CA LEU A 155 4.33 11.69 0.51
C LEU A 155 3.63 10.34 0.72
N VAL A 156 4.07 9.63 1.76
CA VAL A 156 3.63 8.25 2.04
C VAL A 156 2.97 8.15 3.40
N ASP A 157 1.96 7.30 3.49
CA ASP A 157 1.35 6.92 4.76
C ASP A 157 2.24 5.93 5.56
N ILE A 158 1.77 5.48 6.72
CA ILE A 158 2.47 4.48 7.54
C ILE A 158 2.68 3.14 6.82
N SER A 159 1.95 2.85 5.74
CA SER A 159 2.11 1.62 4.95
C SER A 159 3.04 1.81 3.74
N GLY A 160 3.57 3.02 3.55
CA GLY A 160 4.42 3.38 2.41
C GLY A 160 3.63 3.76 1.15
N ASN A 161 2.30 3.87 1.22
CA ASN A 161 1.46 4.17 0.08
C ASN A 161 1.46 5.67 -0.20
N THR A 162 1.74 6.01 -1.46
CA THR A 162 1.51 7.35 -2.01
C THR A 162 0.05 7.54 -2.42
N ALA A 163 -0.35 8.76 -2.77
CA ALA A 163 -1.65 9.03 -3.36
C ALA A 163 -1.92 8.17 -4.62
N LEU A 164 -0.89 7.89 -5.43
CA LEU A 164 -1.03 7.07 -6.64
C LEU A 164 -1.39 5.62 -6.33
N HIS A 165 -0.89 5.04 -5.22
CA HIS A 165 -1.30 3.70 -4.79
C HIS A 165 -2.81 3.63 -4.50
N TYR A 166 -3.36 4.66 -3.84
CA TYR A 166 -4.80 4.73 -3.55
C TYR A 166 -5.66 4.97 -4.80
N ALA A 167 -5.16 5.74 -5.76
CA ALA A 167 -5.82 5.91 -7.06
C ALA A 167 -5.89 4.58 -7.83
N VAL A 168 -4.79 3.82 -7.82
CA VAL A 168 -4.72 2.46 -8.37
C VAL A 168 -5.71 1.52 -7.68
N PHE A 169 -5.71 1.51 -6.35
CA PHE A 169 -6.59 0.64 -5.58
C PHE A 169 -8.08 0.90 -5.90
N GLY A 170 -8.47 2.18 -5.99
CA GLY A 170 -9.82 2.59 -6.38
C GLY A 170 -10.12 2.54 -7.88
N GLN A 171 -9.15 2.15 -8.72
CA GLN A 171 -9.27 2.12 -10.19
C GLN A 171 -9.69 3.48 -10.80
N ASN A 172 -9.35 4.60 -10.15
CA ASN A 172 -9.73 5.92 -10.62
C ASN A 172 -8.66 6.50 -11.55
N MET A 173 -8.90 6.35 -12.86
CA MET A 173 -7.99 6.80 -13.90
C MET A 173 -7.87 8.33 -14.00
N SER A 174 -8.93 9.05 -13.64
CA SER A 174 -8.96 10.52 -13.61
C SER A 174 -7.96 11.02 -12.58
N ILE A 175 -8.07 10.53 -11.33
CA ILE A 175 -7.13 10.86 -10.26
C ILE A 175 -5.71 10.38 -10.58
N ALA A 176 -5.53 9.17 -11.09
CA ALA A 176 -4.21 8.67 -11.47
C ALA A 176 -3.55 9.59 -12.54
N THR A 177 -4.33 10.06 -13.51
CA THR A 177 -3.86 11.00 -14.54
C THR A 177 -3.49 12.35 -13.94
N MET A 178 -4.31 12.90 -13.05
CA MET A 178 -4.00 14.16 -12.35
C MET A 178 -2.71 14.03 -11.55
N LEU A 179 -2.56 12.97 -10.74
CA LEU A 179 -1.38 12.74 -9.93
C LEU A 179 -0.10 12.65 -10.77
N LEU A 180 -0.12 11.88 -11.86
CA LEU A 180 1.03 11.75 -12.76
C LEU A 180 1.38 13.08 -13.45
N SER A 181 0.37 13.90 -13.78
CA SER A 181 0.58 15.23 -14.37
C SER A 181 1.20 16.22 -13.38
N HIS A 182 1.03 15.98 -12.08
CA HIS A 182 1.65 16.73 -10.97
C HIS A 182 2.86 16.01 -10.37
N ASN A 183 3.62 15.27 -11.17
CA ASN A 183 4.89 14.65 -10.78
C ASN A 183 4.79 13.57 -9.68
N ALA A 184 3.66 12.87 -9.57
CA ALA A 184 3.61 11.65 -8.79
C ALA A 184 4.53 10.58 -9.39
N SER A 185 5.30 9.91 -8.53
CA SER A 185 6.22 8.85 -8.94
C SER A 185 5.43 7.59 -9.30
N ILE A 186 5.46 7.22 -10.58
CA ILE A 186 4.88 5.98 -11.10
C ILE A 186 5.59 4.72 -10.58
N GLU A 187 6.81 4.89 -10.07
CA GLU A 187 7.67 3.83 -9.51
C GLU A 187 7.80 3.90 -7.98
N ALA A 188 6.95 4.68 -7.30
CA ALA A 188 6.90 4.70 -5.84
C ALA A 188 6.70 3.28 -5.29
N ARG A 189 7.32 2.97 -4.15
CA ARG A 189 7.26 1.63 -3.54
C ARG A 189 6.63 1.70 -2.15
N ASP A 190 5.62 0.87 -1.91
CA ASP A 190 5.07 0.66 -0.57
C ASP A 190 6.00 -0.20 0.32
N LYS A 191 5.57 -0.50 1.55
CA LYS A 191 6.33 -1.37 2.48
C LYS A 191 6.53 -2.82 2.00
N ASN A 192 5.76 -3.26 1.00
CA ASN A 192 5.89 -4.55 0.34
C ASN A 192 6.65 -4.46 -0.99
N ASN A 193 7.29 -3.31 -1.26
CA ASN A 193 7.92 -2.96 -2.53
C ASN A 193 6.98 -3.07 -3.73
N LEU A 194 5.67 -3.00 -3.52
CA LEU A 194 4.71 -2.90 -4.62
C LEU A 194 4.84 -1.51 -5.22
N THR A 195 5.07 -1.47 -6.53
CA THR A 195 4.84 -0.26 -7.32
C THR A 195 3.34 -0.13 -7.62
N PRO A 196 2.85 1.06 -8.03
CA PRO A 196 1.51 1.22 -8.57
C PRO A 196 1.12 0.13 -9.60
N LEU A 197 2.04 -0.26 -10.48
CA LEU A 197 1.79 -1.35 -11.45
C LEU A 197 1.62 -2.71 -10.75
N LEU A 198 2.53 -3.08 -9.84
CA LEU A 198 2.43 -4.36 -9.13
C LEU A 198 1.16 -4.43 -8.26
N LEU A 199 0.75 -3.31 -7.67
CA LEU A 199 -0.51 -3.20 -6.93
C LEU A 199 -1.72 -3.40 -7.86
N ALA A 200 -1.74 -2.77 -9.03
CA ALA A 200 -2.80 -2.95 -10.02
C ALA A 200 -2.93 -4.42 -10.46
N VAL A 201 -1.80 -5.11 -10.61
CA VAL A 201 -1.74 -6.54 -10.93
C VAL A 201 -2.29 -7.38 -9.77
N SER A 202 -1.85 -7.15 -8.53
CA SER A 202 -2.30 -7.93 -7.38
C SER A 202 -3.79 -7.74 -7.06
N GLU A 203 -4.36 -6.58 -7.40
CA GLU A 203 -5.77 -6.27 -7.22
C GLU A 203 -6.63 -6.58 -8.47
N ASN A 204 -6.05 -7.25 -9.48
CA ASN A 204 -6.69 -7.63 -10.74
C ASN A 204 -7.40 -6.45 -11.47
N LYS A 205 -6.73 -5.30 -11.51
CA LYS A 205 -7.26 -4.06 -12.11
C LYS A 205 -6.78 -3.90 -13.55
N GLN A 206 -7.28 -4.72 -14.47
CA GLN A 206 -6.80 -4.78 -15.87
C GLN A 206 -6.68 -3.41 -16.54
N GLN A 207 -7.72 -2.57 -16.50
CA GLN A 207 -7.69 -1.24 -17.14
C GLN A 207 -6.63 -0.31 -16.53
N MET A 208 -6.37 -0.43 -15.22
CA MET A 208 -5.31 0.32 -14.55
C MET A 208 -3.92 -0.21 -14.92
N VAL A 209 -3.77 -1.53 -15.11
CA VAL A 209 -2.53 -2.12 -15.65
C VAL A 209 -2.25 -1.60 -17.06
N GLU A 210 -3.23 -1.65 -17.97
CA GLU A 210 -3.11 -1.13 -19.34
C GLU A 210 -2.70 0.35 -19.34
N PHE A 211 -3.35 1.16 -18.50
CA PHE A 211 -3.03 2.56 -18.36
C PHE A 211 -1.60 2.79 -17.84
N LEU A 212 -1.18 2.09 -16.79
CA LEU A 212 0.16 2.27 -16.21
C LEU A 212 1.25 1.81 -17.16
N VAL A 213 1.05 0.70 -17.88
CA VAL A 213 1.95 0.25 -18.94
C VAL A 213 2.04 1.29 -20.06
N LYS A 214 0.91 1.86 -20.49
CA LYS A 214 0.90 2.97 -21.46
C LYS A 214 1.62 4.22 -20.96
N LYS A 215 1.62 4.44 -19.64
CA LYS A 215 2.40 5.49 -18.97
C LYS A 215 3.86 5.10 -18.69
N GLN A 216 4.33 4.01 -19.29
CA GLN A 216 5.71 3.51 -19.20
C GLN A 216 6.13 3.08 -17.79
N ALA A 217 5.19 2.58 -16.98
CA ALA A 217 5.53 1.93 -15.71
C ALA A 217 6.43 0.70 -15.96
N ASN A 218 7.41 0.49 -15.07
CA ASN A 218 8.38 -0.58 -15.22
C ASN A 218 7.75 -1.96 -14.97
N ILE A 219 7.52 -2.71 -16.06
CA ILE A 219 6.98 -4.07 -16.02
C ILE A 219 7.91 -5.09 -15.33
N HIS A 220 9.20 -4.78 -15.21
CA HIS A 220 10.20 -5.61 -14.54
C HIS A 220 10.39 -5.26 -13.06
N ALA A 221 9.54 -4.40 -12.50
CA ALA A 221 9.53 -4.14 -11.07
C ALA A 221 9.33 -5.43 -10.27
N LEU A 222 9.98 -5.50 -9.11
CA LEU A 222 9.95 -6.66 -8.23
C LEU A 222 9.39 -6.25 -6.87
N ASP A 223 8.49 -7.07 -6.34
CA ASP A 223 7.99 -6.91 -4.98
C ASP A 223 9.03 -7.35 -3.93
N LYS A 224 8.64 -7.31 -2.64
CA LYS A 224 9.50 -7.72 -1.53
C LYS A 224 9.92 -9.18 -1.58
N MET A 225 9.14 -10.04 -2.24
CA MET A 225 9.44 -11.46 -2.48
C MET A 225 10.14 -11.70 -3.82
N LYS A 226 10.65 -10.64 -4.45
CA LYS A 226 11.30 -10.67 -5.77
C LYS A 226 10.40 -11.25 -6.88
N ARG A 227 9.07 -11.18 -6.71
CA ARG A 227 8.12 -11.63 -7.72
C ARG A 227 7.96 -10.58 -8.81
N THR A 228 7.91 -11.01 -10.06
CA THR A 228 7.59 -10.16 -11.22
C THR A 228 6.08 -9.92 -11.30
N ALA A 229 5.67 -8.93 -12.12
CA ALA A 229 4.25 -8.71 -12.44
C ALA A 229 3.58 -9.99 -12.98
N LEU A 230 4.28 -10.77 -13.81
CA LEU A 230 3.73 -12.02 -14.36
C LEU A 230 3.45 -13.05 -13.26
N MET A 231 4.37 -13.26 -12.32
CA MET A 231 4.15 -14.18 -11.19
C MET A 231 2.97 -13.75 -10.33
N LEU A 232 2.82 -12.44 -10.08
CA LEU A 232 1.68 -11.91 -9.35
C LEU A 232 0.38 -12.19 -10.12
N ALA A 233 0.32 -11.85 -11.41
CA ALA A 233 -0.86 -12.06 -12.25
C ALA A 233 -1.31 -13.54 -12.27
N VAL A 234 -0.36 -14.48 -12.31
CA VAL A 234 -0.63 -15.92 -12.24
C VAL A 234 -1.10 -16.34 -10.85
N ASN A 235 -0.44 -15.86 -9.80
CA ASN A 235 -0.80 -16.19 -8.41
C ASN A 235 -2.22 -15.71 -8.03
N TYR A 236 -2.67 -14.60 -8.63
CA TYR A 236 -4.01 -14.04 -8.50
C TYR A 236 -4.95 -14.43 -9.66
N GLU A 237 -4.58 -15.43 -10.46
CA GLU A 237 -5.45 -16.07 -11.48
C GLU A 237 -6.04 -15.09 -12.50
N SER A 238 -5.27 -14.06 -12.86
CA SER A 238 -5.71 -12.94 -13.69
C SER A 238 -5.34 -13.15 -15.17
N SER A 239 -6.08 -14.01 -15.88
CA SER A 239 -5.75 -14.42 -17.26
C SER A 239 -5.60 -13.26 -18.25
N SER A 240 -6.42 -12.21 -18.14
CA SER A 240 -6.32 -11.04 -19.02
C SER A 240 -5.02 -10.26 -18.80
N ILE A 241 -4.61 -10.09 -17.54
CA ILE A 241 -3.36 -9.41 -17.19
C ILE A 241 -2.16 -10.27 -17.58
N VAL A 242 -2.25 -11.60 -17.44
CA VAL A 242 -1.22 -12.52 -17.93
C VAL A 242 -1.00 -12.34 -19.44
N ARG A 243 -2.07 -12.33 -20.24
CA ARG A 243 -1.98 -12.11 -21.70
C ARG A 243 -1.34 -10.76 -22.03
N LEU A 244 -1.82 -9.68 -21.40
CA LEU A 244 -1.26 -8.35 -21.57
C LEU A 244 0.24 -8.31 -21.30
N LEU A 245 0.68 -8.88 -20.16
CA LEU A 245 2.10 -8.86 -19.79
C LEU A 245 2.97 -9.72 -20.74
N LEU A 246 2.44 -10.83 -21.25
CA LEU A 246 3.13 -11.65 -22.26
C LEU A 246 3.28 -10.91 -23.60
N GLU A 247 2.26 -10.15 -24.02
CA GLU A 247 2.33 -9.28 -25.21
C GLU A 247 3.39 -8.17 -25.07
N GLN A 248 3.70 -7.75 -23.83
CA GLN A 248 4.79 -6.81 -23.55
C GLN A 248 6.18 -7.47 -23.50
N GLY A 249 6.30 -8.77 -23.79
CA GLY A 249 7.59 -9.47 -23.84
C GLY A 249 8.24 -9.66 -22.47
N ILE A 250 7.45 -9.76 -21.40
CA ILE A 250 7.99 -9.99 -20.05
C ILE A 250 8.71 -11.35 -19.96
N ASP A 251 9.81 -11.40 -19.22
CA ASP A 251 10.56 -12.65 -19.00
C ASP A 251 9.73 -13.66 -18.18
N ILE A 252 9.44 -14.79 -18.81
CA ILE A 252 8.71 -15.93 -18.23
C ILE A 252 9.58 -16.79 -17.31
N LEU A 253 10.90 -16.75 -17.49
CA LEU A 253 11.87 -17.60 -16.77
C LEU A 253 12.40 -16.95 -15.51
N ALA A 254 12.13 -15.66 -15.28
CA ALA A 254 12.49 -14.95 -14.06
C ALA A 254 12.06 -15.75 -12.82
N GLN A 255 12.87 -15.70 -11.75
CA GLN A 255 12.63 -16.45 -10.52
C GLN A 255 12.51 -15.53 -9.31
N GLY A 256 11.53 -15.80 -8.45
CA GLY A 256 11.36 -15.11 -7.16
C GLY A 256 12.34 -15.61 -6.09
N ILE A 257 12.19 -15.15 -4.84
CA ILE A 257 13.09 -15.52 -3.73
C ILE A 257 13.18 -17.03 -3.45
N TYR A 258 12.19 -17.80 -3.87
CA TYR A 258 12.13 -19.26 -3.68
C TYR A 258 12.58 -20.04 -4.92
N GLY A 259 13.18 -19.39 -5.92
CA GLY A 259 13.57 -20.02 -7.18
C GLY A 259 12.38 -20.39 -8.09
N ARG A 260 11.16 -19.93 -7.75
CA ARG A 260 9.94 -20.25 -8.50
C ARG A 260 9.72 -19.24 -9.62
N ASN A 261 9.42 -19.73 -10.82
CA ASN A 261 9.02 -18.91 -11.96
C ASN A 261 7.48 -18.84 -12.11
N ALA A 262 6.98 -18.13 -13.11
CA ALA A 262 5.53 -17.99 -13.33
C ALA A 262 4.83 -19.33 -13.63
N GLU A 263 5.50 -20.27 -14.32
CA GLU A 263 4.96 -21.61 -14.59
C GLU A 263 4.81 -22.44 -13.30
N ASP A 264 5.77 -22.36 -12.37
CA ASP A 264 5.69 -23.01 -11.06
C ASP A 264 4.46 -22.53 -10.27
N TYR A 265 4.20 -21.22 -10.28
CA TYR A 265 3.00 -20.65 -9.67
C TYR A 265 1.72 -21.16 -10.35
N ALA A 266 1.72 -21.31 -11.68
CA ALA A 266 0.58 -21.82 -12.42
C ALA A 266 0.28 -23.30 -12.07
N LEU A 267 1.32 -24.14 -11.99
CA LEU A 267 1.21 -25.55 -11.61
C LEU A 267 0.66 -25.71 -10.18
N MET A 268 1.14 -24.91 -9.23
CA MET A 268 0.64 -24.93 -7.84
C MET A 268 -0.85 -24.55 -7.75
N LYS A 269 -1.34 -23.72 -8.68
CA LYS A 269 -2.72 -23.26 -8.76
C LYS A 269 -3.62 -24.12 -9.65
N GLY A 270 -3.06 -25.07 -10.40
CA GLY A 270 -3.80 -25.83 -11.42
C GLY A 270 -4.21 -25.01 -12.64
N SER A 271 -3.52 -23.90 -12.93
CA SER A 271 -3.79 -22.99 -14.05
C SER A 271 -2.94 -23.32 -15.27
N SER A 272 -3.52 -23.30 -16.48
CA SER A 272 -2.82 -23.64 -17.74
C SER A 272 -2.29 -22.43 -18.54
N TYR A 273 -2.53 -21.20 -18.09
CA TYR A 273 -2.32 -19.96 -18.87
C TYR A 273 -0.87 -19.63 -19.20
N VAL A 274 0.11 -20.21 -18.50
CA VAL A 274 1.55 -19.90 -18.67
C VAL A 274 2.27 -20.96 -19.52
N THR A 275 1.59 -22.03 -19.93
CA THR A 275 2.25 -23.12 -20.66
C THR A 275 2.76 -22.61 -22.01
N GLY A 276 4.07 -22.80 -22.27
CA GLY A 276 4.88 -22.25 -23.37
C GLY A 276 4.48 -22.58 -24.82
N ASN A 277 3.19 -22.76 -25.13
CA ASN A 277 2.67 -22.91 -26.48
C ASN A 277 2.33 -21.58 -27.18
N GLN A 278 2.44 -20.42 -26.52
CA GLN A 278 2.30 -19.12 -27.20
C GLN A 278 3.64 -18.47 -27.61
N ALA A 279 4.78 -18.94 -27.08
CA ALA A 279 6.10 -18.41 -27.42
C ALA A 279 6.75 -19.08 -28.66
N LYS A 280 6.23 -20.21 -29.14
CA LYS A 280 6.77 -20.92 -30.32
C LYS A 280 6.26 -20.40 -31.68
N GLY A 281 5.45 -19.33 -31.68
CA GLY A 281 4.86 -18.76 -32.90
C GLY A 281 5.68 -17.65 -33.58
N GLN A 282 6.81 -17.20 -33.02
CA GLN A 282 7.56 -16.04 -33.56
C GLN A 282 9.07 -16.26 -33.78
N THR A 283 9.58 -17.48 -33.64
CA THR A 283 10.99 -17.81 -33.96
C THR A 283 11.16 -18.64 -35.23
N GLY A 284 10.16 -18.67 -36.10
CA GLY A 284 10.23 -19.34 -37.38
C GLY A 284 9.65 -18.49 -38.50
N LEU A 285 10.48 -17.63 -39.09
CA LEU A 285 10.62 -17.45 -40.54
C LEU A 285 11.75 -16.44 -40.81
N MET A 286 12.69 -16.94 -41.63
CA MET A 286 13.86 -16.35 -42.30
C MET A 286 14.01 -14.82 -42.34
#